data_AF-A0A1F2T9K6-F1
#
_entry.id   AF-A0A1F2T9K6-F1
#
_cell.length_a   1.000
_cell.length_b   1.000
_cell.length_c   1.000
_cell.angle_alpha   90.00
_cell.angle_beta   90.00
_cell.angle_gamma   90.00
#
_symmetry.space_group_name_H-M   'P 1'
#
loop_
_entity.id
_entity.type
_entity.pdbx_description
1 polymer ?
#
loop_
_entity_poly.entity_id
_entity_poly.type
_entity_poly.pdbx_seq_one_letter_code
_entity_poly.pdbx_strand_id
1 'polypeptide(L)'
;MNVRLDEERLRKSQTLRESGVTLSDLVREAIDERFDELAGSGTARDLKTVMERIFEQYPDPPDLPPRGYDVHDRDEARRAIIGKLRRVR
;
A
#
# COMPACT_ATOMS: atom_id res chain seq x y z
N MET A 1 4.45 -6.24 20.91
CA MET A 1 5.84 -5.76 20.97
C MET A 1 6.02 -5.00 22.29
N ASN A 2 7.09 -5.25 23.04
CA ASN A 2 7.38 -4.50 24.27
C ASN A 2 8.48 -3.48 23.96
N VAL A 3 8.26 -2.22 24.32
CA VAL A 3 9.20 -1.12 24.05
C VAL A 3 9.67 -0.54 25.39
N ARG A 4 10.96 -0.32 25.56
CA ARG A 4 11.52 0.31 26.76
C ARG A 4 11.47 1.83 26.59
N LEU A 5 10.90 2.51 27.57
CA LEU A 5 10.86 3.98 27.62
C LEU A 5 11.73 4.46 28.77
N ASP A 6 12.45 5.55 28.55
CA ASP A 6 13.06 6.32 29.63
C ASP A 6 11.99 7.03 30.48
N GLU A 7 12.39 7.57 31.64
CA GLU A 7 11.47 8.21 32.59
C GLU A 7 10.73 9.41 32.00
N GLU A 8 11.36 10.15 31.09
CA GLU A 8 10.76 11.31 30.45
C GLU A 8 9.65 10.89 29.47
N ARG A 9 9.94 9.91 28.61
CA ARG A 9 8.99 9.35 27.65
C ARG A 9 7.85 8.62 28.36
N LEU A 10 8.14 7.95 29.47
CA LEU A 10 7.11 7.32 30.29
C LEU A 10 6.12 8.36 30.82
N ARG A 11 6.62 9.48 31.37
CA ARG A 11 5.78 10.58 31.85
C ARG A 11 4.88 11.14 30.74
N LYS A 12 5.44 11.41 29.57
CA LYS A 12 4.68 11.88 28.39
C LYS A 12 3.60 10.87 27.98
N SER A 13 3.94 9.57 27.97
CA SER A 13 2.99 8.51 27.63
C SER A 13 1.83 8.40 28.62
N GLN A 14 2.06 8.67 29.91
CA GLN A 14 1.02 8.69 30.93
C GLN A 14 0.06 9.86 30.71
N THR A 15 0.58 11.08 30.48
CA THR A 15 -0.24 12.26 30.16
C THR A 15 -1.07 12.05 28.89
N LEU A 16 -0.48 11.45 27.86
CA LEU A 16 -1.20 11.14 26.61
C LEU A 16 -2.33 10.12 26.84
N ARG A 17 -2.07 9.12 27.68
CA ARG A 17 -3.09 8.14 28.06
C ARG A 17 -4.25 8.76 28.84
N GLU A 18 -3.98 9.71 29.72
CA GLU A 18 -5.03 10.46 30.45
C GLU A 18 -5.91 11.27 29.48
N SER A 19 -5.34 11.74 28.36
CA SER A 19 -6.08 12.39 27.28
C SER A 19 -6.76 11.43 26.29
N GLY A 20 -6.76 10.12 26.56
CA GLY A 20 -7.41 9.11 25.72
C GLY A 20 -6.59 8.63 24.53
N VAL A 21 -5.35 9.10 24.36
CA VAL A 21 -4.46 8.67 23.28
C VAL A 21 -3.61 7.50 23.77
N THR A 22 -3.72 6.35 23.10
CA THR A 22 -2.89 5.19 23.47
C THR A 22 -1.51 5.31 22.83
N LEU A 23 -0.48 4.88 23.56
CA LEU A 23 0.88 4.81 23.04
C LEU A 23 0.96 3.93 21.77
N SER A 24 0.09 2.91 21.66
CA SER A 24 0.07 2.03 20.48
C SER A 24 -0.39 2.76 19.23
N ASP A 25 -1.37 3.65 19.34
CA ASP A 25 -1.88 4.42 18.20
C ASP A 25 -0.80 5.38 17.69
N LEU A 26 -0.14 6.09 18.61
CA LEU A 26 0.99 6.96 18.27
C LEU A 26 2.15 6.23 17.62
N VAL A 27 2.49 5.03 18.11
CA VAL A 27 3.56 4.24 17.52
C VAL A 27 3.17 3.73 16.14
N ARG A 28 1.91 3.35 15.92
CA ARG A 28 1.42 2.93 14.60
C ARG A 28 1.45 4.07 13.60
N GLU A 29 0.89 5.22 13.97
CA GLU A 29 0.86 6.42 13.13
C GLU A 29 2.28 6.88 12.76
N ALA A 30 3.20 6.93 13.74
CA ALA A 30 4.60 7.27 13.48
C ALA A 30 5.33 6.25 12.59
N ILE A 31 4.95 4.96 12.64
CA ILE A 31 5.49 3.95 11.74
C ILE A 31 4.96 4.19 10.32
N ASP A 32 3.66 4.38 10.17
CA ASP A 32 3.02 4.59 8.88
C ASP A 32 3.56 5.86 8.21
N GLU A 33 3.65 6.98 8.92
CA GLU A 33 4.26 8.22 8.42
C GLU A 33 5.71 8.01 7.97
N ARG A 34 6.53 7.32 8.77
CA ARG A 34 7.94 7.06 8.42
C ARG A 34 8.07 6.10 7.25
N PHE A 35 7.18 5.12 7.17
CA PHE A 35 7.11 4.22 6.04
C PHE A 35 6.72 4.97 4.77
N ASP A 36 5.73 5.86 4.85
CA ASP A 36 5.27 6.67 3.73
C ASP A 36 6.31 7.72 3.30
N GLU A 37 7.07 8.30 4.22
CA GLU A 37 8.21 9.19 3.91
C GLU A 37 9.31 8.43 3.13
N LEU A 38 9.65 7.22 3.59
CA LEU A 38 10.64 6.37 2.93
C LEU A 38 10.11 5.85 1.59
N ALA A 39 8.86 5.43 1.55
CA ALA A 39 8.20 4.95 0.35
C ALA A 39 8.01 6.07 -0.68
N GLY A 40 7.61 7.28 -0.27
CA GLY A 40 7.36 8.40 -1.17
C GLY A 40 8.58 8.85 -1.97
N SER A 41 9.80 8.62 -1.46
CA SER A 41 11.05 9.01 -2.13
C SER A 41 11.64 7.94 -3.07
N GLY A 42 11.31 6.66 -2.88
CA GLY A 42 11.87 5.53 -3.66
C GLY A 42 10.86 4.68 -4.46
N THR A 43 9.58 4.66 -4.09
CA THR A 43 8.65 3.58 -4.48
C THR A 43 8.13 3.69 -5.90
N ALA A 44 8.04 4.88 -6.50
CA ALA A 44 7.63 4.97 -7.91
C ALA A 44 8.67 4.35 -8.86
N ARG A 45 9.98 4.51 -8.55
CA ARG A 45 11.07 3.86 -9.28
C ARG A 45 11.13 2.36 -8.97
N ASP A 46 10.94 1.99 -7.71
CA ASP A 46 10.98 0.59 -7.30
C ASP A 46 9.80 -0.20 -7.87
N LEU A 47 8.59 0.37 -7.89
CA LEU A 47 7.41 -0.26 -8.49
C LEU A 47 7.59 -0.50 -10.00
N LYS A 48 8.14 0.48 -10.74
CA LYS A 48 8.47 0.29 -12.16
C LYS A 48 9.46 -0.86 -12.35
N THR A 49 10.48 -0.93 -11.50
CA THR A 49 11.51 -1.96 -11.53
C THR A 49 10.96 -3.35 -11.18
N VAL A 50 10.08 -3.44 -10.17
CA VAL A 50 9.39 -4.67 -9.79
C VAL A 50 8.47 -5.15 -10.92
N MET A 51 7.69 -4.24 -11.51
CA MET A 51 6.81 -4.57 -12.64
C MET A 51 7.61 -5.03 -13.86
N GLU A 52 8.71 -4.34 -14.21
CA GLU A 52 9.61 -4.75 -15.29
C GLU A 52 10.17 -6.16 -15.05
N ARG A 53 10.60 -6.46 -13.82
CA ARG A 53 11.08 -7.79 -13.45
C ARG A 53 10.00 -8.87 -13.51
N ILE A 54 8.74 -8.53 -13.22
CA ILE A 54 7.60 -9.45 -13.37
C ILE A 54 7.35 -9.75 -14.85
N PHE A 55 7.32 -8.72 -15.71
CA PHE A 55 7.12 -8.90 -17.15
C PHE A 55 8.28 -9.64 -17.84
N GLU A 56 9.50 -9.49 -17.33
CA GLU A 56 10.66 -10.26 -17.81
C GLU A 56 10.55 -11.75 -17.44
N GLN A 57 10.10 -12.06 -16.22
CA GLN A 57 9.91 -13.45 -15.76
C GLN A 57 8.67 -14.11 -16.38
N TYR A 58 7.63 -13.32 -16.63
CA TYR A 58 6.34 -13.78 -17.15
C TYR A 58 5.93 -12.88 -18.32
N PRO A 59 6.54 -13.08 -19.51
CA PRO A 59 6.17 -12.31 -20.68
C PRO A 59 4.72 -12.59 -21.05
N ASP A 60 4.02 -11.53 -21.46
CA ASP A 60 2.68 -11.62 -22.03
C ASP A 60 2.71 -12.55 -23.27
N PRO A 61 1.80 -13.54 -23.37
CA PRO A 61 1.71 -14.39 -24.55
C PRO A 61 1.48 -13.57 -25.83
N PRO A 62 2.14 -13.90 -26.94
CA PRO A 62 2.06 -13.13 -28.18
C PRO A 62 0.67 -13.13 -28.82
N ASP A 63 -0.20 -14.05 -28.42
CA ASP A 63 -1.56 -14.28 -28.94
C ASP A 63 -2.66 -13.73 -28.02
N LEU A 64 -2.32 -12.86 -27.06
CA LEU A 64 -3.32 -12.20 -26.23
C LEU A 64 -4.30 -11.38 -27.09
N PRO A 65 -5.62 -11.63 -26.96
CA PRO A 65 -6.60 -10.83 -27.67
C PRO A 65 -6.54 -9.37 -27.20
N PRO A 66 -6.74 -8.40 -28.11
CA PRO A 66 -6.80 -7.01 -27.73
C PRO A 66 -7.90 -6.79 -26.67
N ARG A 67 -7.61 -5.93 -25.70
CA ARG A 67 -8.60 -5.55 -24.68
C ARG A 67 -9.75 -4.83 -25.38
N GLY A 68 -10.97 -5.33 -25.20
CA GLY A 68 -12.19 -4.70 -25.75
C GLY A 68 -12.67 -3.49 -24.94
N TYR A 69 -11.81 -2.86 -24.16
CA TYR A 69 -12.09 -1.70 -23.33
C TYR A 69 -10.82 -0.86 -23.15
N ASP A 70 -10.97 0.45 -22.99
CA ASP A 70 -9.84 1.32 -22.66
C ASP A 70 -9.42 1.11 -21.19
N VAL A 71 -8.12 0.85 -20.99
CA VAL A 71 -7.52 0.70 -19.65
C VAL A 71 -7.30 2.03 -18.95
N HIS A 72 -7.29 3.14 -19.69
CA HIS A 72 -7.13 4.49 -19.17
C HIS A 72 -8.48 5.14 -18.81
N ASP A 73 -9.60 4.63 -19.32
CA ASP A 73 -10.94 4.97 -18.84
C ASP A 73 -11.30 4.11 -17.62
N ARG A 74 -11.39 4.77 -16.47
CA ARG A 74 -11.68 4.12 -15.18
C ARG A 74 -13.02 3.40 -15.16
N ASP A 75 -14.05 4.01 -15.74
CA ASP A 75 -15.41 3.47 -15.69
C ASP A 75 -15.56 2.29 -16.65
N GLU A 76 -14.93 2.39 -17.82
CA GLU A 76 -14.89 1.30 -18.80
C GLU A 76 -14.13 0.08 -18.25
N ALA A 77 -12.93 0.30 -17.71
CA ALA A 77 -12.12 -0.75 -17.09
C ALA A 77 -12.85 -1.44 -15.93
N ARG A 78 -13.50 -0.65 -15.05
CA ARG A 78 -14.26 -1.20 -13.92
C ARG A 78 -15.41 -2.10 -14.38
N ARG A 79 -16.18 -1.66 -15.40
CA ARG A 79 -17.27 -2.47 -15.97
C ARG A 79 -16.75 -3.78 -16.56
N ALA A 80 -15.65 -3.73 -17.31
CA ALA A 80 -15.05 -4.90 -17.93
C ALA A 80 -14.55 -5.93 -16.90
N ILE A 81 -13.84 -5.47 -15.86
CA ILE A 81 -13.33 -6.34 -14.78
C ILE A 81 -14.49 -7.02 -14.04
N ILE A 82 -15.51 -6.26 -13.63
CA ILE A 82 -16.68 -6.81 -12.94
C ILE A 82 -17.41 -7.83 -13.82
N GLY A 83 -17.58 -7.53 -15.12
CA GLY A 83 -18.18 -8.45 -16.08
C GLY A 83 -17.40 -9.77 -16.18
N LYS A 84 -16.07 -9.70 -16.24
CA LYS A 84 -15.19 -10.88 -16.29
C LYS A 84 -15.29 -11.71 -15.00
N LEU A 85 -15.23 -11.10 -13.83
CA LEU A 85 -15.33 -11.79 -12.53
C LEU A 85 -16.67 -12.48 -12.33
N ARG A 86 -17.77 -11.88 -12.82
CA ARG A 86 -19.11 -12.50 -12.76
C ARG A 86 -19.27 -13.70 -13.69
N ARG A 87 -18.53 -13.75 -14.80
CA ARG A 87 -18.60 -14.85 -15.79
C ARG A 87 -17.84 -16.11 -15.36
N VAL A 88 -16.89 -15.95 -14.44
CA VAL A 88 -16.01 -17.03 -13.95
C VAL A 88 -16.60 -17.75 -12.72
N ARG A 89 -17.64 -17.18 -12.10
CA ARG A 89 -18.35 -17.78 -10.97
C ARG A 89 -19.54 -18.60 -11.44
#